data_AF-A0A972E9D7-F1
#
_entry.id   AF-A0A972E9D7-F1
#
_cell.length_a   1.000
_cell.length_b   1.000
_cell.length_c   1.000
_cell.angle_alpha   90.00
_cell.angle_beta   90.00
_cell.angle_gamma   90.00
#
_symmetry.space_group_name_H-M   'P 1'
#
loop_
_entity.id
_entity.type
_entity.pdbx_description
1 polymer ?
#
loop_
_entity_poly.entity_id
_entity_poly.type
_entity_poly.pdbx_seq_one_letter_code
_entity_poly.pdbx_strand_id
1 'polypeptide(L)'
;MQSSYKLQPTGENKPMKKEQGFSLIELLIVVAIIAIIAAIAVPSMLTARMAANESSAIQGCRTVCSAEMAYAAVNNQNFAPIADLVEQNFLDNRFLNTEGFNGYVYVDDDAAATTFAFEANPVQTGSTGRYNFTVAQDLVVRYGTLAPEEALAGQPIGQSADGVSSDEAPPEG
;
A
#
# COMPACT_ATOMS: atom_id res chain seq x y z
N MET A 1 65.83 -70.47 -10.77
CA MET A 1 64.43 -70.16 -10.36
C MET A 1 63.95 -68.98 -11.18
N GLN A 2 63.17 -69.24 -12.22
CA GLN A 2 62.50 -68.19 -12.99
C GLN A 2 61.21 -67.82 -12.26
N SER A 3 61.09 -66.57 -11.79
CA SER A 3 59.82 -66.04 -11.29
C SER A 3 59.21 -65.17 -12.38
N SER A 4 58.32 -65.76 -13.16
CA SER A 4 57.55 -65.10 -14.21
C SER A 4 56.51 -64.18 -13.58
N TYR A 5 56.66 -62.87 -13.72
CA TYR A 5 55.57 -61.92 -13.44
C TYR A 5 54.74 -61.71 -14.72
N LYS A 6 53.48 -62.16 -14.69
CA LYS A 6 52.48 -61.83 -15.71
C LYS A 6 51.93 -60.43 -15.44
N LEU A 7 51.99 -59.55 -16.44
CA LEU A 7 51.31 -58.25 -16.41
C LEU A 7 49.81 -58.46 -16.67
N GLN A 8 48.95 -58.09 -15.73
CA GLN A 8 47.51 -57.96 -15.97
C GLN A 8 47.22 -56.52 -16.40
N PRO A 9 46.61 -56.29 -17.58
CA PRO A 9 46.07 -54.98 -17.91
C PRO A 9 44.61 -54.96 -17.47
N THR A 10 44.24 -54.11 -16.51
CA THR A 10 42.82 -53.79 -16.33
C THR A 10 42.65 -52.34 -15.89
N GLY A 11 43.02 -51.43 -16.79
CA GLY A 11 42.45 -50.09 -16.80
C GLY A 11 41.07 -50.18 -17.45
N GLU A 12 40.03 -50.43 -16.65
CA GLU A 12 38.65 -50.32 -17.09
C GLU A 12 38.39 -48.85 -17.45
N ASN A 13 38.28 -48.56 -18.75
CA ASN A 13 37.97 -47.21 -19.24
C ASN A 13 36.50 -46.91 -18.94
N LYS A 14 36.23 -46.39 -17.73
CA LYS A 14 34.92 -45.85 -17.39
C LYS A 14 34.64 -44.65 -18.31
N PRO A 15 33.61 -44.69 -19.17
CA PRO A 15 33.32 -43.57 -20.05
C PRO A 15 32.96 -42.35 -19.20
N MET A 16 33.72 -41.26 -19.37
CA MET A 16 33.39 -39.98 -18.75
C MET A 16 32.02 -39.54 -19.26
N LYS A 17 31.04 -39.43 -18.36
CA LYS A 17 29.73 -38.86 -18.69
C LYS A 17 29.97 -37.45 -19.20
N LYS A 18 29.57 -37.17 -20.45
CA LYS A 18 29.59 -35.81 -20.99
C LYS A 18 28.61 -34.98 -20.19
N GLU A 19 29.10 -34.00 -19.45
CA GLU A 19 28.25 -32.98 -18.84
C GLU A 19 27.63 -32.16 -19.98
N GLN A 20 26.30 -32.16 -20.05
CA GLN A 20 25.55 -31.33 -20.99
C GLN A 20 25.43 -29.94 -20.37
N GLY A 21 26.18 -28.98 -20.91
CA GLY A 21 26.07 -27.57 -20.53
C GLY A 21 24.89 -26.88 -21.22
N PHE A 22 24.35 -25.85 -20.57
CA PHE A 22 23.28 -25.00 -21.10
C PHE A 22 23.82 -24.14 -22.26
N SER A 23 23.08 -24.04 -23.36
CA SER A 23 23.47 -23.21 -24.50
C SER A 23 23.17 -21.73 -24.22
N LEU A 24 24.02 -20.82 -24.73
CA LEU A 24 23.78 -19.38 -24.62
C LEU A 24 22.48 -18.97 -25.32
N ILE A 25 22.10 -19.64 -26.41
CA ILE A 25 20.84 -19.35 -27.11
C ILE A 25 19.62 -19.75 -26.28
N GLU A 26 19.73 -20.85 -25.51
CA GLU A 26 18.66 -21.29 -24.61
C GLU A 26 18.45 -20.24 -23.51
N LEU A 27 19.55 -19.67 -22.99
CA LEU A 27 19.46 -18.60 -21.99
C LEU A 27 18.88 -17.32 -22.57
N LEU A 28 19.26 -16.96 -23.81
CA LEU A 28 18.79 -15.76 -24.49
C LEU A 28 17.27 -15.76 -24.73
N ILE A 29 16.71 -16.89 -25.14
CA ILE A 29 15.25 -17.00 -25.37
C ILE A 29 14.50 -16.90 -24.03
N VAL A 30 15.04 -17.50 -22.96
CA VAL A 30 14.42 -17.44 -21.62
C VAL A 30 14.34 -16.00 -21.12
N VAL A 31 15.44 -15.24 -21.17
CA VAL A 31 15.42 -13.84 -20.71
C VAL A 31 14.53 -12.96 -21.59
N ALA A 32 14.44 -13.24 -22.90
CA ALA A 32 13.55 -12.52 -23.81
C ALA A 32 12.06 -12.71 -23.44
N ILE A 33 11.64 -13.94 -23.13
CA ILE A 33 10.25 -14.22 -22.74
C ILE A 33 9.94 -13.60 -21.37
N ILE A 34 10.85 -13.71 -20.39
CA ILE A 34 10.69 -13.08 -19.07
C ILE A 34 10.56 -11.56 -19.21
N ALA A 35 11.34 -10.92 -20.09
CA ALA A 35 11.26 -9.49 -20.34
C ALA A 35 9.89 -9.05 -20.91
N ILE A 36 9.30 -9.83 -21.81
CA ILE A 36 7.95 -9.57 -22.35
C ILE A 36 6.89 -9.66 -21.25
N ILE A 37 6.95 -10.70 -20.42
CA ILE A 37 6.02 -10.88 -19.29
C ILE A 37 6.18 -9.72 -18.29
N ALA A 38 7.41 -9.37 -17.93
CA ALA A 38 7.71 -8.30 -16.99
C ALA A 38 7.20 -6.93 -17.48
N ALA A 39 7.33 -6.63 -18.78
CA ALA A 39 6.86 -5.38 -19.36
C ALA A 39 5.36 -5.15 -19.17
N ILE A 40 4.55 -6.21 -19.21
CA ILE A 40 3.08 -6.13 -18.99
C ILE A 40 2.76 -6.22 -17.49
N ALA A 41 3.46 -7.10 -16.77
CA ALA A 41 3.16 -7.38 -15.37
C ALA A 41 3.50 -6.22 -14.43
N VAL A 42 4.67 -5.59 -14.60
CA VAL A 42 5.15 -4.52 -13.70
C VAL A 42 4.16 -3.37 -13.55
N PRO A 43 3.66 -2.71 -14.61
CA PRO A 43 2.71 -1.59 -14.45
C PRO A 43 1.40 -2.03 -13.78
N SER A 44 0.89 -3.22 -14.12
CA SER A 44 -0.32 -3.78 -13.49
C SER A 44 -0.12 -4.06 -12.01
N MET A 45 1.06 -4.56 -11.62
CA MET A 45 1.42 -4.86 -10.24
C MET A 45 1.56 -3.58 -9.41
N LEU A 46 2.09 -2.50 -9.97
CA LEU A 46 2.17 -1.20 -9.29
C LEU A 46 0.76 -0.64 -9.00
N THR A 47 -0.16 -0.74 -9.97
CA THR A 47 -1.54 -0.30 -9.77
C THR A 47 -2.28 -1.18 -8.76
N ALA A 48 -2.07 -2.50 -8.80
CA ALA A 48 -2.64 -3.42 -7.83
C ALA A 48 -2.14 -3.15 -6.40
N ARG A 49 -0.85 -2.79 -6.24
CA ARG A 49 -0.28 -2.39 -4.95
C ARG A 49 -0.90 -1.10 -4.42
N MET A 50 -1.07 -0.07 -5.26
CA MET A 50 -1.75 1.16 -4.85
C MET A 50 -3.19 0.89 -4.38
N ALA A 51 -3.96 0.09 -5.13
CA ALA A 51 -5.32 -0.27 -4.73
C ALA A 51 -5.35 -1.07 -3.40
N ALA A 52 -4.37 -1.93 -3.17
CA ALA A 52 -4.25 -2.66 -1.91
C ALA A 52 -3.92 -1.72 -0.73
N ASN A 53 -3.03 -0.75 -0.95
CA ASN A 53 -2.70 0.27 0.03
C ASN A 53 -3.90 1.18 0.35
N GLU A 54 -4.64 1.62 -0.67
CA GLU A 54 -5.88 2.39 -0.52
C GLU A 54 -6.94 1.63 0.30
N SER A 55 -7.13 0.34 0.01
CA SER A 55 -8.02 -0.52 0.79
C SER A 55 -7.55 -0.66 2.25
N SER A 56 -6.24 -0.78 2.47
CA SER A 56 -5.67 -0.78 3.82
C SER A 56 -5.85 0.57 4.52
N ALA A 57 -5.77 1.69 3.80
CA ALA A 57 -5.95 3.02 4.35
C ALA A 57 -7.38 3.23 4.84
N ILE A 58 -8.38 2.84 4.04
CA ILE A 58 -9.79 2.88 4.43
C ILE A 58 -10.05 2.04 5.68
N GLN A 59 -9.41 0.87 5.80
CA GLN A 59 -9.49 0.04 7.02
C GLN A 59 -8.80 0.70 8.21
N GLY A 60 -7.67 1.36 8.00
CA GLY A 60 -6.99 2.16 9.02
C GLY A 60 -7.86 3.31 9.51
N CYS A 61 -8.51 4.05 8.60
CA CYS A 61 -9.47 5.10 8.96
C CYS A 61 -10.58 4.56 9.87
N ARG A 62 -11.19 3.42 9.52
CA ARG A 62 -12.20 2.75 10.36
C ARG A 62 -11.66 2.31 11.72
N THR A 63 -10.38 1.95 11.78
CA THR A 63 -9.71 1.58 13.04
C THR A 63 -9.56 2.80 13.94
N VAL A 64 -9.10 3.94 13.40
CA VAL A 64 -9.03 5.21 14.15
C VAL A 64 -10.42 5.65 14.61
N CYS A 65 -11.45 5.59 13.75
CA CYS A 65 -12.83 5.89 14.15
C CYS A 65 -13.29 5.03 15.34
N SER A 66 -12.95 3.74 15.32
CA SER A 66 -13.34 2.82 16.40
C SER A 66 -12.61 3.15 17.70
N ALA A 67 -11.33 3.55 17.61
CA ALA A 67 -10.54 3.99 18.76
C ALA A 67 -11.11 5.29 19.37
N GLU A 68 -11.46 6.27 18.53
CA GLU A 68 -12.11 7.52 18.96
C GLU A 68 -13.43 7.27 19.66
N MET A 69 -14.29 6.41 19.09
CA MET A 69 -15.56 6.05 19.71
C MET A 69 -15.38 5.33 21.05
N ALA A 70 -14.37 4.46 21.16
CA ALA A 70 -14.04 3.77 22.41
C ALA A 70 -13.50 4.76 23.46
N TYR A 71 -12.68 5.71 23.05
CA TYR A 71 -12.16 6.77 23.91
C TYR A 71 -13.27 7.70 24.42
N ALA A 72 -14.12 8.20 23.51
CA ALA A 72 -15.24 9.08 23.83
C ALA A 72 -16.26 8.43 24.78
N ALA A 73 -16.45 7.11 24.70
CA ALA A 73 -17.34 6.36 25.60
C ALA A 73 -16.91 6.42 27.07
N VAL A 74 -15.62 6.63 27.36
CA VAL A 74 -15.08 6.67 28.73
C VAL A 74 -14.55 8.06 29.14
N ASN A 75 -14.49 9.01 28.21
CA ASN A 75 -13.95 10.36 28.42
C ASN A 75 -14.98 11.48 28.17
N ASN A 76 -16.19 11.34 28.72
CA ASN A 76 -17.24 12.38 28.66
C ASN A 76 -17.63 12.81 27.23
N GLN A 77 -17.61 11.90 26.26
CA GLN A 77 -17.85 12.20 24.84
C GLN A 77 -16.83 13.16 24.22
N ASN A 78 -15.65 13.28 24.82
CA ASN A 78 -14.53 13.98 24.23
C ASN A 78 -13.73 13.07 23.30
N PHE A 79 -13.11 13.67 22.29
CA PHE A 79 -12.17 13.02 21.37
C PHE A 79 -10.73 13.38 21.73
N ALA A 80 -9.78 12.71 21.09
CA ALA A 80 -8.37 12.92 21.36
C ALA A 80 -7.51 12.78 20.11
N PRO A 81 -6.41 13.55 19.98
CA PRO A 81 -5.46 13.36 18.89
C PRO A 81 -4.96 11.91 18.81
N ILE A 82 -4.55 11.46 17.62
CA ILE A 82 -4.02 10.12 17.38
C ILE A 82 -2.88 9.77 18.37
N ALA A 83 -2.04 10.73 18.72
CA ALA A 83 -0.96 10.57 19.71
C ALA A 83 -1.48 10.11 21.09
N ASP A 84 -2.53 10.75 21.58
CA ASP A 84 -3.12 10.46 22.88
C ASP A 84 -3.87 9.12 22.87
N LEU A 85 -4.54 8.79 21.74
CA LEU A 85 -5.16 7.47 21.56
C LEU A 85 -4.14 6.33 21.62
N VAL A 86 -2.93 6.55 21.08
CA VAL A 86 -1.84 5.58 21.15
C VAL A 86 -1.27 5.52 22.57
N GLU A 87 -1.00 6.65 23.21
CA GLU A 87 -0.48 6.70 24.58
C GLU A 87 -1.42 5.97 25.57
N GLN A 88 -2.73 6.13 25.37
CA GLN A 88 -3.76 5.51 26.20
C GLN A 88 -4.16 4.10 25.74
N ASN A 89 -3.45 3.52 24.75
CA ASN A 89 -3.63 2.16 24.24
C ASN A 89 -5.00 1.88 23.59
N PHE A 90 -5.69 2.90 23.09
CA PHE A 90 -6.86 2.73 22.20
C PHE A 90 -6.45 2.43 20.76
N LEU A 91 -5.23 2.81 20.38
CA LEU A 91 -4.69 2.68 19.03
C LEU A 91 -3.25 2.15 19.04
N ASP A 92 -2.85 1.49 17.96
CA ASP A 92 -1.52 0.91 17.78
C ASP A 92 -0.49 2.00 17.43
N ASN A 93 0.75 1.89 17.94
CA ASN A 93 1.83 2.85 17.68
C ASN A 93 2.17 3.03 16.18
N ARG A 94 1.80 2.10 15.31
CA ARG A 94 1.96 2.25 13.85
C ARG A 94 1.26 3.50 13.30
N PHE A 95 0.19 3.97 13.93
CA PHE A 95 -0.54 5.18 13.53
C PHE A 95 0.25 6.47 13.77
N LEU A 96 1.35 6.44 14.55
CA LEU A 96 2.29 7.55 14.71
C LEU A 96 3.48 7.50 13.74
N ASN A 97 3.53 6.51 12.84
CA ASN A 97 4.64 6.39 11.91
C ASN A 97 4.57 7.48 10.82
N THR A 98 5.46 8.46 10.92
CA THR A 98 5.56 9.57 9.95
C THR A 98 6.08 9.14 8.58
N GLU A 99 6.77 8.00 8.49
CA GLU A 99 7.15 7.37 7.20
C GLU A 99 6.00 6.56 6.60
N GLY A 100 4.90 6.41 7.34
CA GLY A 100 3.71 5.68 6.97
C GLY A 100 3.84 4.17 7.09
N PHE A 101 2.69 3.51 7.02
CA PHE A 101 2.59 2.05 6.95
C PHE A 101 1.52 1.68 5.93
N ASN A 102 1.74 0.57 5.21
CA ASN A 102 0.91 0.18 4.07
C ASN A 102 0.70 1.32 3.06
N GLY A 103 1.72 2.18 2.90
CA GLY A 103 1.73 3.26 1.92
C GLY A 103 1.03 4.56 2.35
N TYR A 104 0.57 4.66 3.61
CA TYR A 104 -0.19 5.81 4.12
C TYR A 104 0.31 6.31 5.48
N VAL A 105 0.22 7.63 5.70
CA VAL A 105 0.46 8.35 6.96
C VAL A 105 -0.87 8.87 7.49
N TYR A 106 -1.09 8.80 8.80
CA TYR A 106 -2.30 9.31 9.44
C TYR A 106 -1.96 10.57 10.23
N VAL A 107 -2.73 11.63 10.03
CA VAL A 107 -2.45 12.96 10.61
C VAL A 107 -3.75 13.56 11.11
N ASP A 108 -3.73 14.13 12.32
CA ASP A 108 -4.85 14.90 12.86
C ASP A 108 -5.04 16.20 12.04
N ASP A 109 -6.29 16.52 11.69
CA ASP A 109 -6.68 17.75 10.96
C ASP A 109 -7.38 18.75 11.90
N ASP A 110 -8.20 18.26 12.83
CA ASP A 110 -8.78 19.02 13.94
C ASP A 110 -8.80 18.15 15.20
N ALA A 111 -8.28 18.69 16.30
CA ALA A 111 -8.10 17.99 17.57
C ALA A 111 -8.66 18.77 18.76
N ALA A 112 -9.82 19.41 18.61
CA ALA A 112 -10.53 19.96 19.75
C ALA A 112 -11.15 18.86 20.61
N ALA A 113 -11.40 19.10 21.91
CA ALA A 113 -11.94 18.05 22.77
C ALA A 113 -13.33 17.53 22.33
N THR A 114 -14.11 18.32 21.57
CA THR A 114 -15.50 17.99 21.19
C THR A 114 -15.68 17.62 19.72
N THR A 115 -14.65 17.79 18.91
CA THR A 115 -14.62 17.46 17.48
C THR A 115 -13.42 16.58 17.21
N PHE A 116 -13.42 15.84 16.11
CA PHE A 116 -12.17 15.29 15.61
C PHE A 116 -12.25 15.22 14.10
N ALA A 117 -11.09 15.43 13.48
CA ALA A 117 -10.89 15.13 12.08
C ALA A 117 -9.47 14.61 11.92
N PHE A 118 -9.29 13.64 11.04
CA PHE A 118 -7.99 13.15 10.66
C PHE A 118 -7.97 12.77 9.18
N GLU A 119 -6.77 12.68 8.65
CA GLU A 119 -6.50 12.36 7.26
C GLU A 119 -5.55 11.17 7.16
N ALA A 120 -5.80 10.28 6.20
CA ALA A 120 -4.86 9.27 5.74
C ALA A 120 -4.30 9.70 4.38
N ASN A 121 -3.04 10.11 4.38
CA ASN A 121 -2.32 10.61 3.21
C ASN A 121 -1.41 9.54 2.61
N PRO A 122 -1.39 9.35 1.27
CA PRO A 122 -0.41 8.47 0.67
C PRO A 122 1.00 9.02 0.92
N VAL A 123 1.94 8.16 1.34
CA VAL A 123 3.36 8.53 1.54
C VAL A 123 3.95 9.17 0.28
N GLN A 124 3.57 8.68 -0.90
CA GLN A 124 3.87 9.32 -2.18
C GLN A 124 2.69 9.14 -3.16
N THR A 125 2.03 10.25 -3.48
CA THR A 125 0.92 10.27 -4.44
C THR A 125 1.36 9.74 -5.81
N GLY A 126 0.56 8.84 -6.37
CA GLY A 126 0.83 8.19 -7.65
C GLY A 126 1.81 7.00 -7.58
N SER A 127 2.29 6.66 -6.39
CA SER A 127 3.21 5.53 -6.15
C SER A 127 2.71 4.61 -5.05
N THR A 128 2.41 5.16 -3.87
CA THR A 128 1.87 4.36 -2.74
C THR A 128 0.35 4.39 -2.67
N GLY A 129 -0.28 5.43 -3.20
CA GLY A 129 -1.73 5.55 -3.34
C GLY A 129 -2.08 6.75 -4.22
N ARG A 130 -3.33 6.79 -4.69
CA ARG A 130 -3.84 7.88 -5.55
C ARG A 130 -4.64 8.92 -4.78
N TYR A 131 -5.35 8.50 -3.76
CA TYR A 131 -6.29 9.33 -3.02
C TYR A 131 -5.83 9.50 -1.58
N ASN A 132 -6.05 10.69 -1.01
CA ASN A 132 -6.11 10.88 0.43
C ASN A 132 -7.50 10.49 0.92
N PHE A 133 -7.61 10.12 2.20
CA PHE A 133 -8.88 9.83 2.84
C PHE A 133 -9.07 10.69 4.07
N THR A 134 -10.18 11.41 4.14
CA THR A 134 -10.51 12.25 5.30
C THR A 134 -11.68 11.65 6.07
N VAL A 135 -11.64 11.82 7.39
CA VAL A 135 -12.72 11.46 8.30
C VAL A 135 -12.94 12.62 9.25
N ALA A 136 -14.19 13.00 9.43
CA ALA A 136 -14.61 13.97 10.43
C ALA A 136 -15.45 13.27 11.53
N GLN A 137 -15.99 14.06 12.45
CA GLN A 137 -16.83 13.59 13.55
C GLN A 137 -18.05 12.75 13.13
N ASP A 138 -18.49 12.84 11.88
CA ASP A 138 -19.57 12.01 11.33
C ASP A 138 -19.16 10.56 11.00
N LEU A 139 -17.88 10.21 11.20
CA LEU A 139 -17.28 8.89 10.97
C LEU A 139 -17.33 8.43 9.51
N VAL A 140 -17.61 9.34 8.58
CA VAL A 140 -17.68 9.00 7.15
C VAL A 140 -16.30 9.12 6.54
N VAL A 141 -15.82 8.03 5.93
CA VAL A 141 -14.60 8.06 5.13
C VAL A 141 -14.89 8.71 3.78
N ARG A 142 -14.17 9.79 3.49
CA ARG A 142 -14.23 10.57 2.26
C ARG A 142 -12.91 10.42 1.51
N TYR A 143 -12.89 10.69 0.21
CA TYR A 143 -11.67 10.64 -0.58
C TYR A 143 -11.45 11.96 -1.33
N GLY A 144 -10.19 12.35 -1.49
CA GLY A 144 -9.78 13.51 -2.28
C GLY A 144 -8.69 13.16 -3.28
N THR A 145 -8.41 14.07 -4.22
CA THR A 145 -7.36 13.90 -5.24
C THR A 145 -6.15 14.81 -5.04
N LEU A 146 -6.19 15.77 -4.11
CA LEU A 146 -5.13 16.74 -3.81
C LEU A 146 -5.19 17.12 -2.31
N ALA A 147 -4.04 17.31 -1.67
CA ALA A 147 -3.93 17.98 -0.37
C ALA A 147 -4.26 19.49 -0.51
N PRO A 148 -4.53 20.24 0.57
CA PRO A 148 -5.72 20.25 1.41
C PRO A 148 -6.66 21.45 1.14
N GLU A 149 -6.62 22.10 -0.03
CA GLU A 149 -7.40 23.35 -0.24
C GLU A 149 -8.76 23.16 -0.93
N GLU A 150 -9.01 22.01 -1.58
CA GLU A 150 -10.21 21.80 -2.42
C GLU A 150 -11.18 20.71 -1.87
N ALA A 151 -10.89 20.13 -0.71
CA ALA A 151 -11.78 19.14 -0.09
C ALA A 151 -12.93 19.82 0.66
N LEU A 152 -13.94 20.32 -0.07
CA LEU A 152 -15.18 20.81 0.53
C LEU A 152 -15.85 19.71 1.36
N ALA A 153 -16.19 20.03 2.61
CA ALA A 153 -16.91 19.16 3.53
C ALA A 153 -18.17 18.57 2.87
N GLY A 154 -18.34 17.24 2.97
CA GLY A 154 -19.63 16.58 2.71
C GLY A 154 -19.71 15.59 1.54
N GLN A 155 -18.66 15.34 0.75
CA GLN A 155 -18.76 14.37 -0.34
C GLN A 155 -18.57 12.92 0.16
N PRO A 156 -19.58 12.04 0.00
CA PRO A 156 -19.49 10.62 0.38
C PRO A 156 -18.67 9.83 -0.64
N ILE A 157 -18.22 8.63 -0.24
CA ILE A 157 -17.52 7.68 -1.10
C ILE A 157 -18.31 7.44 -2.41
N GLY A 158 -17.72 7.85 -3.55
CA GLY A 158 -18.30 7.65 -4.90
C GLY A 158 -18.61 8.89 -5.74
N GLN A 159 -18.40 10.12 -5.24
CA GLN A 159 -18.59 11.34 -6.05
C GLN A 159 -17.27 12.11 -6.17
N SER A 160 -16.78 12.29 -7.41
CA SER A 160 -15.57 13.07 -7.71
C SER A 160 -15.79 14.55 -7.46
N ALA A 161 -14.73 15.26 -7.05
CA ALA A 161 -14.72 16.69 -6.71
C ALA A 161 -15.22 17.64 -7.83
N ASP A 162 -15.39 17.16 -9.07
CA ASP A 162 -15.83 17.94 -10.24
C ASP A 162 -17.34 18.27 -10.28
N GLY A 163 -18.03 18.28 -9.13
CA GLY A 163 -19.47 18.49 -9.03
C GLY A 163 -19.99 19.92 -9.25
N VAL A 164 -19.25 20.81 -9.92
CA VAL A 164 -19.80 22.11 -10.34
C VAL A 164 -20.69 21.90 -11.55
N SER A 165 -21.98 21.65 -11.30
CA SER A 165 -23.01 21.79 -12.34
C SER A 165 -23.00 23.25 -12.82
N SER A 166 -22.55 23.46 -14.04
CA SER A 166 -22.48 24.75 -14.73
C SER A 166 -23.86 25.34 -15.11
N ASP A 167 -24.91 25.10 -14.32
CA ASP A 167 -26.31 25.25 -14.77
C ASP A 167 -27.19 26.10 -13.84
N GLU A 168 -26.62 27.08 -13.15
CA GLU A 168 -27.42 28.08 -12.43
C GLU A 168 -26.97 29.51 -12.76
N ALA A 169 -27.36 29.96 -13.95
CA ALA A 169 -27.45 31.40 -14.23
C ALA A 169 -28.68 31.95 -13.48
N PRO A 170 -28.56 33.04 -12.71
CA PRO A 170 -29.71 33.62 -12.02
C PRO A 170 -30.72 34.17 -13.04
N PRO A 171 -32.04 34.00 -12.82
CA PRO A 171 -33.02 34.66 -13.66
C PRO A 171 -32.93 36.18 -13.46
N GLU A 172 -32.65 36.91 -14.54
CA GLU A 172 -32.83 38.35 -14.57
C GLU A 172 -34.32 38.68 -14.37
N GLY A 173 -34.62 39.37 -13.27
CA GLY A 173 -35.93 39.89 -12.93
C GLY A 173 -35.82 41.03 -11.93
#